data_AF-A0A0A2AFX6-F1
#
_entry.id   AF-A0A0A2AFX6-F1
#
_cell.length_a   1.000
_cell.length_b   1.000
_cell.length_c   1.000
_cell.angle_alpha   90.00
_cell.angle_beta   90.00
_cell.angle_gamma   90.00
#
_symmetry.space_group_name_H-M   'P 1'
#
loop_
_entity.id
_entity.type
_entity.pdbx_description
1 polymer ?
#
loop_
_entity_poly.entity_id
_entity_poly.type
_entity_poly.pdbx_seq_one_letter_code
_entity_poly.pdbx_strand_id
1 'polypeptide(L)'
;MVRYYCPYCNPKYQFQKQSSKGNLICGLCGEDLVKKPYIRLNQIIALVAASSLLLPLIYTFIFLIKNQINPPNKNYQAIKNYLTIIKDKIS
;
A
#
# COMPACT_ATOMS: atom_id res chain seq x y z
N MET A 1 19.07 16.46 2.12
CA MET A 1 18.21 16.34 3.33
C MET A 1 19.01 15.78 4.48
N VAL A 2 18.95 16.41 5.65
CA VAL A 2 19.75 16.08 6.84
C VAL A 2 19.33 14.69 7.38
N ARG A 3 20.20 13.69 7.19
CA ARG A 3 19.95 12.28 7.56
C ARG A 3 20.25 11.96 9.03
N TYR A 4 20.80 12.92 9.76
CA TYR A 4 21.26 12.74 11.14
C TYR A 4 20.81 13.89 12.03
N TYR A 5 20.51 13.64 13.30
CA TYR A 5 20.05 14.65 14.24
C TYR A 5 20.76 14.51 15.59
N CYS A 6 20.89 15.61 16.32
CA CYS A 6 21.35 15.58 17.71
C CYS A 6 20.15 15.42 18.64
N PRO A 7 20.14 14.45 19.57
CA PRO A 7 19.04 14.28 20.52
C PRO A 7 19.02 15.33 21.64
N TYR A 8 20.14 16.02 21.87
CA TYR A 8 20.30 16.96 22.98
C TYR A 8 20.07 18.43 22.59
N CYS A 9 20.32 18.78 21.33
CA CYS A 9 20.17 20.15 20.84
C CYS A 9 18.86 20.35 20.10
N ASN A 10 18.37 21.60 20.09
CA ASN A 10 17.20 21.96 19.30
C ASN A 10 17.48 21.74 17.80
N PRO A 11 16.67 20.93 17.09
CA PRO A 11 16.90 20.57 15.70
C PRO A 11 16.81 21.75 14.71
N LYS A 12 16.28 22.91 15.12
CA LYS A 12 16.24 24.13 14.30
C LYS A 12 17.62 24.78 14.13
N TYR A 13 18.51 24.59 15.10
CA TYR A 13 19.81 25.26 15.15
C TYR A 13 20.98 24.29 14.94
N GLN A 14 20.71 23.01 14.72
CA GLN A 14 21.74 21.99 14.52
C GLN A 14 22.43 22.15 13.15
N PHE A 15 23.76 22.10 13.16
CA PHE A 15 24.57 21.99 11.94
C PHE A 15 25.61 20.89 12.14
N GLN A 16 26.00 20.28 11.03
CA GLN A 16 26.92 19.13 11.01
C GLN A 16 28.36 19.63 10.96
N LYS A 17 29.23 19.06 11.80
CA LYS A 17 30.66 19.35 11.80
C LYS A 17 31.42 18.02 11.76
N GLN A 18 32.53 17.97 11.04
CA GLN A 18 33.37 16.78 11.04
C GLN A 18 34.36 16.88 12.21
N SER A 19 34.39 15.84 13.04
CA SER A 19 35.35 15.70 14.13
C SER A 19 36.73 15.39 13.56
N SER A 20 37.79 15.68 14.33
CA SER A 20 39.18 15.33 13.97
C SER A 20 39.39 13.83 13.74
N LYS A 21 38.49 12.98 14.27
CA LYS A 21 38.46 11.53 14.09
C LYS A 21 37.64 11.06 12.86
N GLY A 22 37.11 12.00 12.07
CA GLY A 22 36.30 11.71 10.87
C GLY A 22 34.79 11.54 11.11
N ASN A 23 34.34 11.45 12.36
CA ASN A 23 32.92 11.29 12.72
C ASN A 23 32.12 12.59 12.53
N LEU A 24 30.83 12.44 12.20
CA LEU A 24 29.86 13.53 12.08
C LEU A 24 29.31 13.89 13.47
N ILE A 25 29.72 15.05 13.97
CA ILE A 25 29.30 15.58 15.28
C ILE A 25 28.38 16.79 15.13
N CYS A 26 27.64 17.09 16.18
CA CYS A 26 26.84 18.29 16.30
C CYS A 26 27.76 19.50 16.53
N GLY A 27 27.65 20.52 15.69
CA GLY A 27 28.45 21.74 15.83
C GLY A 27 28.12 22.61 17.06
N LEU A 28 27.00 22.35 17.74
CA LEU A 28 26.59 23.08 18.95
C LEU A 28 27.09 22.44 20.25
N CYS A 29 26.91 21.13 20.43
CA CYS A 29 27.27 20.42 21.67
C CYS A 29 28.48 19.50 21.53
N GLY A 30 28.96 19.23 20.31
CA GLY A 30 30.08 18.31 20.08
C GLY A 30 29.73 16.82 20.13
N GLU A 31 28.50 16.46 20.46
CA GLU A 31 28.01 15.07 20.51
C GLU A 31 27.86 14.42 19.12
N ASP A 32 27.97 13.10 19.06
CA ASP A 32 27.78 12.34 17.82
C ASP A 32 26.35 12.44 17.29
N LEU A 33 26.20 12.60 15.97
CA LEU A 33 24.89 12.71 15.34
C LEU A 33 24.24 11.33 15.13
N VAL A 34 22.96 11.20 15.49
CA VAL A 34 22.19 9.95 15.38
C VAL A 34 21.46 9.90 14.04
N LYS A 35 21.47 8.74 13.37
CA LYS A 35 20.77 8.55 12.09
C LYS A 35 19.25 8.62 12.29
N LYS A 36 18.58 9.47 11.52
CA LYS A 36 17.12 9.57 11.52
C LYS A 36 16.52 8.32 10.84
N PRO A 37 15.53 7.65 11.45
CA PRO A 37 14.85 6.53 10.80
C PRO A 37 14.19 7.02 9.51
N TYR A 38 14.54 6.39 8.38
CA TYR A 38 14.12 6.82 7.04
C TYR A 38 12.64 6.53 6.78
N ILE A 39 12.12 5.45 7.35
CA ILE A 39 10.74 5.00 7.25
C ILE A 39 10.23 4.66 8.64
N ARG A 40 9.06 5.18 8.98
CA ARG A 40 8.38 4.83 10.23
C ARG A 40 7.72 3.47 10.03
N LEU A 41 8.06 2.48 10.86
CA LEU A 41 7.43 1.14 10.84
C LEU A 41 5.90 1.21 10.81
N ASN A 42 5.32 2.17 11.54
CA ASN A 42 3.88 2.41 11.57
C ASN A 42 3.29 2.72 10.18
N GLN A 43 4.03 3.39 9.29
CA GLN A 43 3.57 3.65 7.92
C GLN A 43 3.55 2.38 7.07
N ILE A 44 4.51 1.47 7.28
CA ILE A 44 4.51 0.17 6.61
C ILE A 44 3.30 -0.64 7.07
N ILE A 45 3.07 -0.71 8.39
CA ILE A 45 1.94 -1.45 8.97
C ILE A 45 0.61 -0.89 8.47
N ALA A 46 0.46 0.43 8.44
CA ALA A 46 -0.73 1.09 7.91
C ALA A 46 -0.95 0.77 6.41
N LEU A 47 0.13 0.73 5.62
CA LEU A 47 0.07 0.39 4.20
C LEU A 47 -0.37 -1.07 3.99
N VAL A 48 0.16 -2.00 4.79
CA VAL A 48 -0.21 -3.42 4.75
C VAL A 48 -1.68 -3.60 5.14
N ALA A 49 -2.13 -2.96 6.22
CA ALA A 49 -3.52 -3.02 6.64
C ALA A 49 -4.48 -2.48 5.55
N ALA A 50 -4.14 -1.35 4.95
CA ALA A 50 -4.93 -0.75 3.87
C ALA A 50 -4.96 -1.65 2.62
N SER A 51 -3.82 -2.25 2.24
CA SER A 51 -3.76 -3.12 1.07
C SER A 51 -4.54 -4.42 1.29
N SER A 52 -4.44 -5.04 2.46
CA SER A 52 -5.23 -6.23 2.81
C SER A 52 -6.74 -6.02 2.67
N LEU A 53 -7.23 -4.80 2.91
CA LEU A 53 -8.64 -4.45 2.73
C LEU A 53 -8.99 -4.13 1.27
N LEU A 54 -8.10 -3.47 0.53
CA LEU A 54 -8.34 -3.05 -0.86
C LEU A 54 -8.19 -4.18 -1.88
N LEU A 55 -7.25 -5.12 -1.68
CA LEU A 55 -6.99 -6.21 -2.62
C LEU A 55 -8.26 -7.06 -2.91
N PRO A 56 -9.02 -7.52 -1.89
CA PRO A 56 -10.27 -8.25 -2.12
C PRO A 56 -11.31 -7.42 -2.87
N LEU A 57 -11.45 -6.13 -2.52
CA LEU A 57 -12.40 -5.25 -3.18
C LEU A 57 -12.08 -5.09 -4.67
N ILE A 58 -10.81 -4.86 -5.01
CA ILE A 58 -10.35 -4.77 -6.41
C ILE A 58 -10.60 -6.08 -7.15
N TYR A 59 -10.28 -7.22 -6.53
CA TYR A 59 -10.54 -8.54 -7.12
C TYR A 59 -12.02 -8.76 -7.42
N THR A 60 -12.90 -8.46 -6.46
CA THR A 60 -14.35 -8.58 -6.67
C THR A 60 -14.86 -7.65 -7.76
N PHE A 61 -14.36 -6.41 -7.84
CA PHE A 61 -14.71 -5.47 -8.90
C PHE A 61 -14.33 -6.01 -10.29
N ILE A 62 -13.10 -6.52 -10.44
CA ILE A 62 -12.64 -7.12 -11.70
C ILE A 62 -13.48 -8.35 -12.04
N PHE A 63 -13.78 -9.20 -11.06
CA PHE A 63 -14.62 -10.38 -11.27
C PHE A 63 -16.02 -10.01 -11.75
N LEU A 64 -16.66 -9.03 -11.13
CA LEU A 64 -17.98 -8.54 -11.53
C LEU A 64 -17.97 -8.01 -12.97
N ILE A 65 -16.99 -7.20 -13.33
CA ILE A 65 -16.85 -6.68 -14.70
C ILE A 65 -16.67 -7.82 -15.70
N LYS A 66 -15.81 -8.80 -15.39
CA LYS A 66 -15.61 -10.00 -16.24
C LYS A 66 -16.92 -10.79 -16.41
N ASN A 67 -17.70 -10.94 -15.35
CA ASN A 67 -18.96 -11.66 -15.38
C ASN A 67 -20.04 -10.94 -16.21
N GLN A 68 -20.01 -9.61 -16.28
CA GLN A 68 -20.91 -8.83 -17.15
C GLN A 68 -20.51 -8.91 -18.63
N ILE A 69 -19.20 -8.87 -18.93
CA ILE A 69 -18.71 -8.88 -20.31
C ILE A 69 -18.79 -10.29 -20.92
N ASN A 70 -18.51 -11.33 -20.15
CA ASN A 70 -18.56 -12.70 -20.62
C ASN A 70 -19.32 -13.56 -19.60
N PRO A 71 -20.67 -13.47 -19.61
CA PRO A 71 -21.49 -14.22 -18.68
C PRO A 71 -21.20 -15.72 -18.83
N PRO A 72 -21.11 -16.48 -17.73
CA PRO A 72 -20.80 -17.88 -17.78
C PRO A 72 -21.81 -18.60 -18.67
N ASN A 73 -21.30 -19.20 -19.76
CA ASN A 73 -22.05 -19.90 -20.79
C ASN A 73 -23.07 -20.91 -20.22
N LYS A 74 -22.78 -21.50 -19.04
CA LYS A 74 -23.68 -22.43 -18.33
C LYS A 74 -25.03 -21.79 -17.97
N ASN A 75 -25.07 -20.53 -17.54
CA ASN A 75 -26.32 -19.86 -17.15
C ASN A 75 -27.11 -19.40 -18.39
N TYR A 76 -26.41 -18.95 -19.44
CA TYR A 76 -27.04 -18.61 -20.71
C TYR A 76 -27.67 -19.84 -21.38
N GLN A 77 -26.96 -20.97 -21.40
CA GLN A 77 -27.48 -22.24 -21.93
C GLN A 77 -28.65 -22.77 -21.10
N ALA A 78 -28.60 -22.69 -19.77
CA ALA A 78 -29.70 -23.12 -18.91
C ALA A 78 -30.99 -22.31 -19.18
N ILE A 79 -30.87 -20.98 -19.30
CA ILE A 79 -32.00 -20.10 -19.65
C ILE A 79 -32.51 -20.39 -21.06
N LYS A 80 -31.60 -20.57 -22.04
CA LYS A 80 -31.97 -20.90 -23.42
C LYS A 80 -32.72 -22.22 -23.50
N ASN A 81 -32.22 -23.27 -22.83
CA ASN A 81 -32.86 -24.58 -22.80
C ASN A 81 -34.22 -24.53 -22.10
N TYR A 82 -34.34 -23.79 -21.01
CA TYR A 82 -35.62 -23.58 -20.32
C TYR A 82 -36.66 -22.89 -21.22
N LEU A 83 -36.26 -21.83 -21.93
CA LEU A 83 -37.11 -21.14 -22.90
C LEU A 83 -37.52 -22.06 -24.06
N THR A 84 -36.62 -22.90 -24.57
CA THR A 84 -36.93 -23.91 -25.59
C THR A 84 -37.95 -24.92 -25.09
N ILE A 85 -37.79 -25.46 -23.88
CA ILE A 85 -38.73 -26.42 -23.27
C ILE A 85 -40.11 -25.81 -23.07
N ILE A 86 -40.19 -24.55 -22.64
CA ILE A 86 -41.47 -23.84 -22.50
C ILE A 86 -42.14 -23.68 -23.86
N LYS A 87 -41.39 -23.28 -24.89
CA LYS A 87 -41.92 -23.08 -26.24
C LYS A 87 -42.50 -24.37 -26.82
N ASP A 88 -41.82 -25.51 -26.62
CA ASP A 88 -42.31 -26.84 -27.04
C ASP A 88 -43.56 -27.29 -26.26
N LYS A 89 -43.74 -26.85 -25.01
CA LYS A 89 -44.94 -27.19 -24.22
C LYS A 89 -46.16 -26.34 -24.56
N ILE A 90 -45.96 -25.17 -25.18
CA ILE A 90 -47.04 -24.23 -25.53
C ILE A 90 -47.51 -24.45 -26.98
N SER A 91 -46.71 -25.09 -27.82
CA SER A 91 -47.09 -25.49 -29.20
C SER A 91 -47.81 -26.83 -29.24
#